data_AF-A0A9D9K1X1-F1
#
_entry.id   AF-A0A9D9K1X1-F1
#
_cell.length_a   1.000
_cell.length_b   1.000
_cell.length_c   1.000
_cell.angle_alpha   90.00
_cell.angle_beta   90.00
_cell.angle_gamma   90.00
#
_symmetry.space_group_name_H-M   'P 1'
#
loop_
_entity.id
_entity.type
_entity.pdbx_description
1 polymer ?
#
loop_
_entity_poly.entity_id
_entity_poly.type
_entity_poly.pdbx_seq_one_letter_code
_entity_poly.pdbx_strand_id
1 'polypeptide(L)'
;MRFREHFLAAAAIGLALYPQAPWRAVLTTLSGVALDTDHFLLYALRSGDWNPVGALRYDRWRHHPPQRGDTRPRYGSLRSVAHEPQITLPLAWLAALLWSPLRPVALGLTVHLALDLHLPHYDWRVRHRARGRCERCGIAGVPLEVHPLVHPRHGGRRWAAHNYALWCTACARVVHEARTAAHPSGIPSLECWLEETSLGSACGTAARSGLS
;
A
#
# COMPACT_ATOMS: atom_id res chain seq x y z
N MET A 1 -2.40 2.99 8.60
CA MET A 1 -1.89 2.06 9.63
C MET A 1 -3.04 1.34 10.28
N ARG A 2 -2.96 0.02 10.40
CA ARG A 2 -3.97 -0.85 11.01
C ARG A 2 -3.50 -1.30 12.38
N PHE A 3 -3.09 -0.33 13.19
CA PHE A 3 -2.47 -0.58 14.49
C PHE A 3 -3.32 -1.49 15.36
N ARG A 4 -4.65 -1.29 15.37
CA ARG A 4 -5.58 -2.12 16.15
C ARG A 4 -5.55 -3.57 15.70
N GLU A 5 -5.62 -3.82 14.39
CA GLU A 5 -5.61 -5.18 13.85
C GLU A 5 -4.26 -5.87 14.09
N HIS A 6 -3.15 -5.18 13.88
CA HIS A 6 -1.81 -5.70 14.18
C HIS A 6 -1.66 -6.03 15.67
N PHE A 7 -2.08 -5.12 16.54
CA PHE A 7 -2.02 -5.30 17.99
C PHE A 7 -2.83 -6.51 18.44
N LEU A 8 -4.10 -6.61 18.03
CA LEU A 8 -4.99 -7.70 18.44
C LEU A 8 -4.50 -9.05 17.92
N ALA A 9 -4.04 -9.12 16.68
CA ALA A 9 -3.52 -10.36 16.11
C ALA A 9 -2.21 -10.79 16.78
N ALA A 10 -1.27 -9.86 16.99
CA ALA A 10 0.00 -10.16 17.66
C ALA A 10 -0.22 -10.56 19.13
N ALA A 11 -1.17 -9.92 19.82
CA ALA A 11 -1.57 -10.30 21.18
C ALA A 11 -2.20 -11.69 21.22
N ALA A 12 -3.11 -12.01 20.29
CA ALA A 12 -3.74 -13.32 20.22
C ALA A 12 -2.70 -14.43 19.97
N ILE A 13 -1.78 -14.23 19.03
CA ILE A 13 -0.70 -15.19 18.75
C ILE A 13 0.27 -15.31 19.93
N GLY A 14 0.65 -14.18 20.55
CA GLY A 14 1.52 -14.18 21.72
C GLY A 14 0.93 -14.97 22.88
N LEU A 15 -0.35 -14.76 23.21
CA LEU A 15 -1.05 -15.48 24.27
C LEU A 15 -1.24 -16.97 23.94
N ALA A 16 -1.54 -17.31 22.68
CA ALA A 16 -1.72 -18.69 22.25
C ALA A 16 -0.41 -19.49 22.29
N LEU A 17 0.71 -18.91 21.87
CA LEU A 17 2.01 -19.59 21.81
C LEU A 17 2.77 -19.56 23.15
N TYR A 18 2.49 -18.58 24.00
CA TYR A 18 3.21 -18.38 25.26
C TYR A 18 2.29 -18.22 26.49
N PRO A 19 1.35 -19.15 26.74
CA PRO A 19 0.37 -19.02 27.82
C PRO A 19 1.00 -18.96 29.22
N GLN A 20 2.17 -19.59 29.40
CA GLN A 20 2.90 -19.64 30.67
C GLN A 20 4.10 -18.68 30.73
N ALA A 21 4.35 -17.91 29.66
CA ALA A 21 5.50 -17.02 29.56
C ALA A 21 5.05 -15.61 29.15
N PRO A 22 4.43 -14.84 30.06
CA PRO A 22 3.78 -13.56 29.74
C PRO A 22 4.74 -12.55 29.10
N TRP A 23 6.02 -12.56 29.50
CA TRP A 23 7.04 -11.72 28.87
C TRP A 23 7.21 -12.01 27.38
N ARG A 24 7.18 -13.29 26.97
CA ARG A 24 7.27 -13.67 25.55
C ARG A 24 6.02 -13.26 24.78
N ALA A 25 4.84 -13.38 25.39
CA ALA A 25 3.59 -12.89 24.80
C ALA A 25 3.62 -11.37 24.59
N VAL A 26 4.12 -10.61 25.58
CA VAL A 26 4.31 -9.16 25.50
C VAL A 26 5.31 -8.81 24.38
N LEU A 27 6.47 -9.47 24.33
CA LEU A 27 7.46 -9.24 23.27
C LEU A 27 6.88 -9.52 21.86
N THR A 28 6.09 -10.58 21.72
CA THR A 28 5.39 -10.89 20.46
C THR A 28 4.42 -9.78 20.07
N THR A 29 3.65 -9.29 21.04
CA THR A 29 2.67 -8.21 20.83
C THR A 29 3.36 -6.91 20.43
N LEU A 30 4.38 -6.50 21.20
CA LEU A 30 5.11 -5.25 20.98
C LEU A 30 5.85 -5.27 19.65
N SER A 31 6.57 -6.35 19.33
CA SER A 31 7.25 -6.46 18.04
C SER A 31 6.28 -6.46 16.86
N GLY A 32 5.09 -7.03 17.01
CA GLY A 32 4.04 -7.02 16.01
C GLY A 32 3.44 -5.63 15.72
N VAL A 33 3.66 -4.64 16.58
CA VAL A 33 3.23 -3.25 16.34
C VAL A 33 4.40 -2.26 16.22
N ALA A 34 5.59 -2.64 16.66
CA ALA A 34 6.78 -1.78 16.60
C ALA A 34 7.12 -1.39 15.15
N LEU A 35 6.88 -2.28 14.18
CA LEU A 35 7.05 -1.95 12.77
C LEU A 35 6.17 -0.76 12.33
N ASP A 36 4.96 -0.58 12.87
CA ASP A 36 4.10 0.55 12.52
C ASP A 36 4.72 1.91 12.89
N THR A 37 5.70 1.94 13.81
CA THR A 37 6.39 3.19 14.20
C THR A 37 7.23 3.78 13.06
N ASP A 38 7.66 2.96 12.10
CA ASP A 38 8.44 3.43 10.95
C ASP A 38 7.65 4.45 10.11
N HIS A 39 6.34 4.26 9.98
CA HIS A 39 5.48 5.15 9.22
C HIS A 39 5.36 6.51 9.92
N PHE A 40 5.33 6.53 11.25
CA PHE A 40 5.36 7.77 12.02
C PHE A 40 6.71 8.48 11.87
N LEU A 41 7.82 7.74 11.97
CA LEU A 41 9.16 8.30 11.78
C LEU A 41 9.35 8.86 10.36
N LEU A 42 8.94 8.11 9.33
CA LEU A 42 9.01 8.57 7.94
C LEU A 42 8.08 9.76 7.68
N TYR A 43 6.90 9.80 8.32
CA TYR A 43 6.06 10.99 8.31
C TYR A 43 6.81 12.19 8.90
N ALA A 44 7.32 12.06 10.12
CA ALA A 44 7.96 13.16 10.83
C ALA A 44 9.19 13.68 10.09
N LEU A 45 10.02 12.78 9.56
CA LEU A 45 11.20 13.14 8.77
C LEU A 45 10.86 13.86 7.46
N ARG A 46 9.76 13.50 6.80
CA ARG A 46 9.39 14.10 5.49
C ARG A 46 8.52 15.34 5.61
N SER A 47 7.72 15.44 6.67
CA SER A 47 6.82 16.57 6.91
C SER A 47 7.41 17.64 7.81
N GLY A 48 8.42 17.27 8.63
CA GLY A 48 8.90 18.10 9.75
C GLY A 48 7.97 18.07 10.97
N ASP A 49 6.82 17.37 10.91
CA ASP A 49 5.83 17.33 11.97
C ASP A 49 5.98 16.07 12.84
N TRP A 50 6.42 16.26 14.09
CA TRP A 50 6.57 15.20 15.09
C TRP A 50 5.29 14.95 15.91
N ASN A 51 4.17 15.59 15.57
CA ASN A 51 2.92 15.39 16.29
C ASN A 51 2.24 14.06 15.88
N PRO A 52 2.03 13.11 16.81
CA PRO A 52 1.37 11.84 16.50
C PRO A 52 -0.07 12.02 16.01
N VAL A 53 -0.77 13.07 16.47
CA VAL A 53 -2.13 13.39 15.98
C VAL A 53 -2.09 13.84 14.53
N GLY A 54 -1.07 14.62 14.14
CA GLY A 54 -0.83 15.04 12.76
C GLY A 54 -0.58 13.84 11.85
N ALA A 55 0.31 12.93 12.27
CA ALA A 55 0.61 11.69 11.57
C ALA A 55 -0.63 10.80 11.39
N LEU A 56 -1.44 10.64 12.43
CA LEU A 56 -2.69 9.86 12.37
C LEU A 56 -3.72 10.51 11.43
N ARG A 57 -3.86 11.84 11.46
CA ARG A 57 -4.73 12.56 10.51
C ARG A 57 -4.22 12.34 9.08
N TYR A 58 -2.93 12.52 8.84
CA TYR A 58 -2.29 12.28 7.55
C TYR A 58 -2.53 10.85 7.05
N ASP A 59 -2.27 9.85 7.89
CA ASP A 59 -2.51 8.44 7.57
C ASP A 59 -3.96 8.14 7.17
N ARG A 60 -4.94 8.76 7.85
CA ARG A 60 -6.37 8.59 7.52
C ARG A 60 -6.73 9.14 6.15
N TRP A 61 -6.23 10.33 5.79
CA TRP A 61 -6.67 10.99 4.55
C TRP A 61 -5.79 10.71 3.33
N ARG A 62 -4.49 10.41 3.50
CA ARG A 62 -3.53 10.25 2.38
C ARG A 62 -3.90 9.12 1.40
N HIS A 63 -4.71 8.17 1.84
CA HIS A 63 -5.18 7.06 1.02
C HIS A 63 -6.42 7.41 0.18
N HIS A 64 -7.01 8.58 0.37
CA HIS A 64 -8.07 9.08 -0.50
C HIS A 64 -7.50 9.48 -1.87
N PRO A 65 -8.26 9.21 -2.95
CA PRO A 65 -7.87 9.71 -4.27
C PRO A 65 -7.74 11.24 -4.21
N PRO A 66 -6.73 11.83 -4.88
CA PRO A 66 -6.65 13.27 -5.03
C PRO A 66 -7.95 13.81 -5.64
N GLN A 67 -8.56 14.81 -5.00
CA GLN A 67 -9.70 15.53 -5.56
C GLN A 67 -9.19 16.75 -6.33
N ARG A 68 -9.97 17.25 -7.30
CA ARG A 68 -9.62 18.48 -8.03
C ARG A 68 -9.50 19.64 -7.03
N GLY A 69 -8.35 20.31 -6.98
CA GLY A 69 -8.06 21.37 -6.02
C GLY A 69 -7.48 20.89 -4.68
N ASP A 70 -7.18 19.60 -4.51
CA ASP A 70 -6.47 19.09 -3.33
C ASP A 70 -5.00 19.55 -3.33
N THR A 71 -4.71 20.62 -2.59
CA THR A 71 -3.35 21.19 -2.46
C THR A 71 -2.57 20.62 -1.27
N ARG A 72 -3.13 19.65 -0.53
CA ARG A 72 -2.48 19.08 0.65
C ARG A 72 -1.23 18.27 0.25
N PRO A 73 -0.11 18.42 0.97
CA PRO A 73 1.14 17.74 0.63
C PRO A 73 1.03 16.23 0.82
N ARG A 74 1.60 15.45 -0.11
CA ARG A 74 1.66 13.99 -0.04
C ARG A 74 3.11 13.53 0.00
N TYR A 75 3.54 13.06 1.16
CA TYR A 75 4.91 12.64 1.45
C TYR A 75 5.28 11.24 0.91
N GLY A 76 4.63 10.78 -0.16
CA GLY A 76 4.90 9.48 -0.79
C GLY A 76 4.64 8.25 0.10
N SER A 77 5.36 7.15 -0.18
CA SER A 77 5.25 5.90 0.56
C SER A 77 5.88 6.02 1.94
N LEU A 78 5.09 5.89 3.01
CA LEU A 78 5.60 5.88 4.38
C LEU A 78 5.99 4.47 4.87
N ARG A 79 6.25 3.53 3.96
CA ARG A 79 6.78 2.20 4.32
C ARG A 79 8.29 2.19 4.17
N SER A 80 8.99 1.75 5.20
CA SER A 80 10.43 1.47 5.11
C SER A 80 10.71 0.10 4.49
N VAL A 81 11.98 -0.17 4.22
CA VAL A 81 12.46 -1.51 3.80
C VAL A 81 12.11 -2.59 4.84
N ALA A 82 11.87 -2.22 6.10
CA ALA A 82 11.48 -3.18 7.13
C ALA A 82 10.12 -3.86 6.83
N HIS A 83 9.31 -3.27 5.94
CA HIS A 83 8.06 -3.84 5.45
C HIS A 83 8.22 -4.83 4.28
N GLU A 84 9.45 -5.10 3.83
CA GLU A 84 9.74 -6.11 2.80
C GLU A 84 9.94 -7.49 3.46
N PRO A 85 8.94 -8.39 3.43
CA PRO A 85 9.01 -9.66 4.16
C PRO A 85 10.15 -10.56 3.68
N GLN A 86 10.55 -10.44 2.41
CA GLN A 86 11.67 -11.19 1.83
C GLN A 86 13.03 -10.78 2.42
N ILE A 87 13.12 -9.61 3.04
CA ILE A 87 14.34 -9.10 3.69
C ILE A 87 14.21 -9.25 5.21
N THR A 88 13.13 -8.70 5.79
CA THR A 88 12.99 -8.62 7.25
C THR A 88 12.81 -9.99 7.90
N LEU A 89 12.03 -10.90 7.31
CA LEU A 89 11.78 -12.20 7.94
C LEU A 89 13.01 -13.08 7.97
N PRO A 90 13.79 -13.26 6.87
CA PRO A 90 15.02 -14.04 6.93
C PRO A 90 16.01 -13.49 7.96
N LEU A 91 16.18 -12.16 8.04
CA LEU A 91 17.08 -11.55 9.02
C LEU A 91 16.59 -11.76 10.46
N ALA A 92 15.30 -11.54 10.73
CA ALA A 92 14.72 -11.73 12.06
C ALA A 92 14.81 -13.19 12.51
N TRP A 93 14.49 -14.13 11.62
CA TRP A 93 14.56 -15.56 11.94
C TRP A 93 15.99 -16.06 12.04
N LEU A 94 16.92 -15.59 11.21
CA LEU A 94 18.35 -15.90 11.38
C LEU A 94 18.86 -15.44 12.75
N ALA A 95 18.53 -14.21 13.16
CA ALA A 95 18.86 -13.72 14.50
C ALA A 95 18.22 -14.58 15.60
N ALA A 96 16.96 -15.02 15.43
CA ALA A 96 16.28 -15.90 16.38
C ALA A 96 16.81 -17.35 16.42
N LEU A 97 17.41 -17.82 15.33
CA LEU A 97 18.13 -19.10 15.28
C LEU A 97 19.46 -19.00 16.04
N LEU A 98 20.18 -17.88 15.86
CA LEU A 98 21.43 -17.61 16.58
C LEU A 98 21.18 -17.30 18.07
N TRP A 99 20.04 -16.69 18.40
CA TRP A 99 19.68 -16.32 19.78
C TRP A 99 18.20 -16.58 20.08
N SER A 100 17.93 -17.72 20.71
CA SER A 100 16.58 -18.22 20.96
C SER A 100 15.61 -17.29 21.73
N PRO A 101 16.07 -16.37 22.62
CA PRO A 101 15.19 -15.37 23.24
C PRO A 101 14.56 -14.38 22.25
N LEU A 102 15.08 -14.25 21.02
CA LEU A 102 14.50 -13.38 19.99
C LEU A 102 13.33 -14.02 19.22
N ARG A 103 13.03 -15.31 19.42
CA ARG A 103 11.91 -15.99 18.74
C ARG A 103 10.56 -15.27 18.89
N PRO A 104 10.16 -14.75 20.07
CA PRO A 104 8.92 -13.99 20.20
C PRO A 104 8.91 -12.73 19.33
N VAL A 105 10.05 -12.07 19.17
CA VAL A 105 10.19 -10.89 18.30
C VAL A 105 10.02 -11.28 16.84
N ALA A 106 10.71 -12.33 16.38
CA ALA A 106 10.56 -12.84 15.01
C ALA A 106 9.11 -13.25 14.70
N LEU A 107 8.42 -13.86 15.65
CA LEU A 107 6.99 -14.20 15.51
C LEU A 107 6.11 -12.96 15.41
N GLY A 108 6.30 -11.95 16.26
CA GLY A 108 5.52 -10.71 16.16
C GLY A 108 5.71 -10.01 14.83
N LEU A 109 6.95 -9.90 14.35
CA LEU A 109 7.27 -9.38 13.00
C LEU A 109 6.63 -10.21 11.89
N THR A 110 6.62 -11.54 12.04
CA THR A 110 5.95 -12.46 11.09
C THR A 110 4.46 -12.18 11.01
N VAL A 111 3.78 -12.04 12.16
CA VAL A 111 2.35 -11.71 12.21
C VAL A 111 2.08 -10.37 11.57
N HIS A 112 2.86 -9.34 11.90
CA HIS A 112 2.73 -8.01 11.32
C HIS A 112 2.82 -8.06 9.79
N LEU A 113 3.91 -8.61 9.26
CA LEU A 113 4.16 -8.67 7.82
C LEU A 113 3.15 -9.57 7.09
N ALA A 114 2.69 -10.65 7.72
CA ALA A 114 1.62 -11.49 7.17
C ALA A 114 0.29 -10.74 7.04
N LEU A 115 -0.03 -9.84 7.96
CA LEU A 115 -1.23 -9.00 7.89
C LEU A 115 -1.09 -7.89 6.85
N ASP A 116 0.13 -7.46 6.59
CA ASP A 116 0.43 -6.43 5.60
C ASP A 116 0.50 -6.98 4.17
N LEU A 117 0.66 -8.30 4.01
CA LEU A 117 0.52 -9.03 2.76
C LEU A 117 -0.94 -9.04 2.31
N HIS A 118 -1.25 -8.19 1.34
CA HIS A 118 -2.55 -8.19 0.70
C HIS A 118 -2.65 -9.30 -0.34
N LEU A 119 -3.38 -10.38 -0.03
CA LEU A 119 -3.61 -11.52 -0.90
C LEU A 119 -5.08 -11.58 -1.38
N PRO A 120 -5.50 -10.72 -2.33
CA PRO A 120 -6.90 -10.62 -2.75
C PRO A 120 -7.44 -11.92 -3.36
N HIS A 121 -6.57 -12.71 -4.00
CA HIS A 121 -6.94 -14.00 -4.60
C HIS A 121 -7.53 -15.00 -3.60
N TYR A 122 -7.20 -14.86 -2.31
CA TYR A 122 -7.67 -15.70 -1.22
C TYR A 122 -8.74 -15.04 -0.34
N ASP A 123 -9.35 -13.91 -0.76
CA ASP A 123 -10.44 -13.29 0.04
C ASP A 123 -11.70 -14.16 -0.03
N TRP A 124 -11.86 -15.01 0.99
CA TRP A 124 -12.98 -15.93 1.13
C TRP A 124 -14.33 -15.22 1.17
N ARG A 125 -14.39 -13.97 1.64
CA ARG A 125 -15.64 -13.20 1.75
C ARG A 125 -16.17 -12.86 0.36
N VAL A 126 -15.26 -12.51 -0.56
CA VAL A 126 -15.60 -12.24 -1.97
C VAL A 126 -16.08 -13.53 -2.64
N ARG A 127 -15.36 -14.65 -2.43
CA ARG A 127 -15.74 -15.96 -2.99
C ARG A 127 -17.09 -16.45 -2.46
N HIS A 128 -17.34 -16.29 -1.16
CA HIS A 128 -18.59 -16.67 -0.50
C HIS A 128 -19.75 -15.81 -1.00
N ARG A 129 -19.58 -14.48 -1.09
CA ARG A 129 -20.60 -13.57 -1.64
C ARG A 129 -20.98 -13.95 -3.07
N ALA A 130 -19.98 -14.25 -3.90
CA ALA A 130 -20.16 -14.61 -5.30
C ALA A 130 -20.74 -16.02 -5.51
N ARG A 131 -20.79 -16.86 -4.47
CA ARG A 131 -21.29 -18.26 -4.50
C ARG A 131 -20.68 -19.10 -5.63
N GLY A 132 -19.38 -18.90 -5.89
CA GLY A 132 -18.67 -19.60 -6.95
C GLY A 132 -19.07 -19.21 -8.39
N ARG A 133 -19.73 -18.06 -8.56
CA ARG A 133 -20.16 -17.54 -9.87
C ARG A 133 -19.47 -16.23 -10.18
N CYS A 134 -19.33 -15.91 -11.47
CA CYS A 134 -18.91 -14.57 -11.87
C CYS A 134 -19.97 -13.55 -11.44
N GLU A 135 -19.57 -12.53 -10.68
CA GLU A 135 -20.49 -11.48 -10.21
C GLU A 135 -20.99 -10.57 -11.34
N ARG A 136 -20.44 -10.67 -12.55
CA ARG A 136 -20.84 -9.87 -13.71
C ARG A 136 -21.76 -10.60 -14.67
N CYS A 137 -21.39 -11.80 -15.12
CA CYS A 137 -22.19 -12.56 -16.10
C CYS A 137 -22.88 -13.80 -15.52
N GLY A 138 -22.67 -14.13 -14.24
CA GLY A 138 -23.32 -15.26 -13.57
C GLY A 138 -22.77 -16.65 -13.92
N ILE A 139 -21.79 -16.76 -14.83
CA ILE A 139 -21.19 -18.03 -15.22
C ILE A 139 -20.54 -18.75 -14.03
N ALA A 140 -20.65 -20.08 -13.99
CA ALA A 140 -20.08 -20.95 -12.98
C ALA A 140 -19.17 -22.02 -13.63
N GLY A 141 -18.35 -22.71 -12.85
CA GLY A 141 -17.53 -23.83 -13.33
C GLY A 141 -16.33 -23.43 -14.22
N VAL A 142 -16.01 -22.13 -14.29
CA VAL A 142 -14.84 -21.60 -14.99
C VAL A 142 -13.85 -21.02 -13.98
N PRO A 143 -12.56 -20.85 -14.34
CA PRO A 143 -11.62 -20.11 -13.51
C PRO A 143 -12.14 -18.70 -13.22
N LEU A 144 -12.19 -18.35 -11.94
CA LEU A 144 -12.61 -17.05 -11.45
C LEU A 144 -11.50 -16.38 -10.64
N GLU A 145 -11.28 -15.10 -10.90
CA GLU A 145 -10.24 -14.29 -10.28
C GLU A 145 -10.84 -13.09 -9.53
N VAL A 146 -10.17 -12.68 -8.46
CA VAL A 146 -10.57 -11.54 -7.64
C VAL A 146 -9.93 -10.27 -8.19
N HIS A 147 -10.76 -9.33 -8.64
CA HIS A 147 -10.30 -8.05 -9.19
C HIS A 147 -10.78 -6.87 -8.36
N PRO A 148 -9.97 -5.81 -8.19
CA PRO A 148 -10.40 -4.59 -7.55
C PRO A 148 -11.38 -3.81 -8.44
N LEU A 149 -12.50 -3.36 -7.86
CA LEU A 149 -13.46 -2.44 -8.47
C LEU A 149 -12.88 -1.03 -8.60
N VAL A 150 -12.19 -0.56 -7.58
CA VAL A 150 -11.35 0.64 -7.63
C VAL A 150 -9.94 0.22 -7.25
N HIS A 151 -8.97 0.53 -8.10
CA HIS A 151 -7.58 0.17 -7.81
C HIS A 151 -7.10 0.90 -6.55
N PRO A 152 -6.31 0.27 -5.66
CA PRO A 152 -5.83 0.92 -4.46
C PRO A 152 -5.02 2.20 -4.66
N ARG A 153 -4.37 2.36 -5.83
CA ARG A 153 -3.67 3.61 -6.19
C ARG A 153 -4.64 4.76 -6.51
N HIS A 154 -5.89 4.45 -6.84
CA HIS A 154 -6.96 5.42 -7.11
C HIS A 154 -7.96 5.50 -5.95
N GLY A 155 -7.50 5.21 -4.72
CA GLY A 155 -8.31 5.30 -3.51
C GLY A 155 -9.23 4.12 -3.23
N GLY A 156 -9.07 3.01 -3.97
CA GLY A 156 -9.74 1.76 -3.65
C GLY A 156 -9.36 1.23 -2.26
N ARG A 157 -10.35 0.82 -1.47
CA ARG A 157 -10.12 0.24 -0.15
C ARG A 157 -9.55 -1.19 -0.28
N ARG A 158 -8.23 -1.35 -0.08
CA ARG A 158 -7.48 -2.62 -0.25
C ARG A 158 -8.08 -3.83 0.45
N TRP A 159 -8.78 -3.65 1.54
CA TRP A 159 -9.21 -4.76 2.40
C TRP A 159 -10.73 -4.87 2.54
N ALA A 160 -11.45 -3.99 1.86
CA ALA A 160 -12.89 -3.97 1.88
C ALA A 160 -13.41 -4.94 0.82
N ALA A 161 -14.08 -6.01 1.23
CA ALA A 161 -14.62 -7.01 0.31
C ALA A 161 -15.58 -6.40 -0.75
N HIS A 162 -16.22 -5.26 -0.46
CA HIS A 162 -17.04 -4.53 -1.42
C HIS A 162 -16.23 -3.81 -2.52
N ASN A 163 -14.93 -3.59 -2.35
CA ASN A 163 -14.05 -3.03 -3.37
C ASN A 163 -13.44 -4.10 -4.29
N TYR A 164 -13.84 -5.36 -4.12
CA TYR A 164 -13.38 -6.46 -4.95
C TYR A 164 -14.58 -7.19 -5.54
N ALA A 165 -14.38 -7.78 -6.71
CA ALA A 165 -15.37 -8.64 -7.34
C ALA A 165 -14.70 -9.90 -7.90
N LEU A 166 -15.46 -11.00 -7.90
CA LEU A 166 -15.04 -12.27 -8.49
C LEU A 166 -15.51 -12.34 -9.95
N TRP A 167 -14.59 -12.28 -10.91
CA TRP A 167 -14.91 -12.29 -12.33
C TRP A 167 -14.26 -13.44 -13.10
N CYS A 168 -14.91 -13.88 -14.18
CA CYS A 168 -14.25 -14.72 -15.17
C CYS A 168 -13.31 -13.87 -16.03
N THR A 169 -12.31 -14.51 -16.64
CA THR A 169 -11.29 -13.84 -17.47
C THR A 169 -11.89 -12.95 -18.56
N ALA A 170 -12.97 -13.39 -19.21
CA ALA A 170 -13.65 -12.61 -20.25
C ALA A 170 -14.24 -11.30 -19.70
N CYS A 171 -14.99 -11.37 -18.58
CA CYS A 171 -15.55 -10.18 -17.95
C CYS A 171 -14.47 -9.23 -17.40
N ALA A 172 -13.40 -9.78 -16.84
CA ALA A 172 -12.27 -9.00 -16.32
C ALA A 172 -11.58 -8.21 -17.44
N ARG A 173 -11.32 -8.86 -18.58
CA ARG A 173 -10.72 -8.22 -19.76
C ARG A 173 -11.57 -7.03 -20.26
N VAL A 174 -12.89 -7.23 -20.41
CA VAL A 174 -13.80 -6.15 -20.84
C VAL A 174 -13.77 -4.96 -19.88
N VAL A 175 -13.71 -5.19 -18.56
CA VAL A 175 -13.55 -4.07 -17.60
C VAL A 175 -12.21 -3.39 -17.76
N HIS A 176 -11.13 -4.16 -17.93
CA HIS A 176 -9.79 -3.61 -18.04
C HIS A 176 -9.65 -2.73 -19.28
N GLU A 177 -10.10 -3.21 -20.43
CA GLU A 177 -10.12 -2.46 -21.71
C GLU A 177 -10.93 -1.16 -21.57
N ALA A 178 -12.13 -1.23 -20.98
CA ALA A 178 -12.96 -0.04 -20.75
C ALA A 178 -12.28 0.98 -19.82
N ARG A 179 -11.55 0.54 -18.79
CA ARG A 179 -10.80 1.43 -17.90
C ARG A 179 -9.61 2.09 -18.62
N THR A 180 -8.87 1.33 -19.41
CA THR A 180 -7.74 1.85 -20.19
C THR A 180 -8.21 2.86 -21.24
N ALA A 181 -9.37 2.61 -21.87
CA ALA A 181 -9.99 3.56 -22.81
C ALA A 181 -10.47 4.85 -22.11
N ALA A 182 -11.00 4.74 -20.88
CA ALA A 182 -11.46 5.89 -20.10
C ALA A 182 -10.31 6.72 -19.48
N HIS A 183 -9.14 6.10 -19.26
CA HIS A 183 -7.93 6.75 -18.78
C HIS A 183 -6.79 6.54 -19.79
N PRO A 184 -6.79 7.26 -20.93
CA PRO A 184 -5.66 7.22 -21.84
C PRO A 184 -4.41 7.66 -21.08
N SER A 185 -3.47 6.74 -20.93
CA SER A 185 -2.12 6.97 -20.44
C SER A 185 -1.41 7.90 -21.43
N GLY A 186 -1.66 9.21 -21.32
CA GLY A 186 -1.21 10.17 -22.33
C GLY A 186 -1.62 11.62 -22.13
N ILE A 187 -2.13 12.02 -20.96
CA ILE A 187 -2.05 13.44 -20.58
C ILE A 187 -0.75 13.56 -19.76
N PRO A 188 0.33 14.15 -20.32
CA PRO A 188 1.48 14.54 -19.53
C PRO A 188 0.96 15.37 -18.36
N SER A 189 1.53 15.22 -17.17
CA SER A 189 1.31 16.23 -16.14
C SER A 189 1.55 17.60 -16.78
N LEU A 190 0.66 18.55 -16.51
CA LEU A 190 0.78 19.94 -16.98
C LEU A 190 2.07 20.63 -16.49
N GLU A 191 2.94 19.91 -15.77
CA GLU A 191 4.26 20.30 -15.31
C GLU A 191 5.31 20.27 -16.43
N CYS A 192 5.14 19.52 -17.53
CA CYS A 192 6.09 19.55 -18.66
C CYS A 192 5.90 20.74 -19.63
N TRP A 193 4.80 21.49 -19.54
CA TRP A 193 4.55 22.62 -20.47
C TRP A 193 5.00 23.98 -19.94
N LEU A 194 5.46 24.08 -18.69
CA LEU A 194 5.89 25.36 -18.11
C LEU A 194 7.41 25.58 -18.10
N GLU A 195 8.22 24.55 -18.35
CA GLU A 195 9.69 24.72 -18.47
C GLU A 195 10.16 25.07 -19.90
N GLU A 196 9.34 24.88 -20.94
CA GLU A 196 9.74 25.21 -22.32
C GLU A 196 9.38 26.65 -22.75
N THR A 197 8.61 27.39 -21.95
CA THR A 197 8.28 28.81 -22.22
C THR A 197 9.13 29.83 -21.44
N SER A 198 10.09 29.39 -20.62
CA SER A 198 10.94 30.29 -19.81
C SER A 198 12.41 30.38 -20.24
N LEU A 199 12.84 29.66 -21.28
CA LEU A 199 14.17 29.79 -21.90
C LEU A 199 14.07 30.34 -23.33
N GLY A 200 13.40 31.49 -23.47
CA GLY A 200 13.33 32.27 -24.70
C GLY A 200 13.94 33.66 -24.53
N SER A 201 15.18 33.78 -24.07
CA SER A 201 15.95 35.03 -24.16
C SER A 201 17.44 34.81 -23.85
N ALA A 202 18.21 34.37 -24.84
CA ALA A 202 19.59 34.81 -25.10
C ALA A 202 20.29 33.87 -26.10
N CYS A 203 20.18 34.16 -27.40
CA CYS A 203 21.30 34.00 -28.34
C CYS A 203 20.87 34.53 -29.72
N GLY A 204 21.62 35.48 -30.30
CA GLY A 204 21.51 35.74 -31.74
C GLY A 204 21.56 37.18 -32.24
N THR A 205 22.32 38.09 -31.62
CA THR A 205 22.78 39.32 -32.30
C THR A 205 24.22 39.13 -32.77
N ALA A 206 24.40 38.75 -34.04
CA ALA A 206 25.62 39.01 -34.81
C ALA A 206 25.36 38.90 -36.33
N ALA A 207 25.16 40.07 -36.93
CA ALA A 207 25.57 40.52 -38.27
C ALA A 207 25.72 39.52 -39.43
N ARG A 208 25.02 39.80 -40.54
CA ARG A 208 25.67 40.01 -41.84
C ARG A 208 24.82 40.90 -42.76
N SER A 209 25.35 42.09 -42.98
CA SER A 209 25.07 43.01 -44.08
C SER A 209 25.53 42.43 -45.42
N GLY A 210 24.71 42.59 -46.47
CA GLY A 210 25.12 42.41 -47.86
C GLY A 210 23.97 42.51 -48.85
N LEU A 211 24.07 43.49 -49.77
CA LEU A 211 23.26 43.74 -50.99
C LEU A 211 21.90 44.41 -50.68
N SER A 212 21.56 45.60 -51.18
CA SER A 212 21.97 46.35 -52.39
C SER A 212 21.95 47.86 -52.15
#